data_AF-A0A924QKY0-F1
#
_entry.id   AF-A0A924QKY0-F1
#
_cell.length_a   1.000
_cell.length_b   1.000
_cell.length_c   1.000
_cell.angle_alpha   90.00
_cell.angle_beta   90.00
_cell.angle_gamma   90.00
#
_symmetry.space_group_name_H-M   'P 1'
#
loop_
_entity.id
_entity.type
_entity.pdbx_description
1 polymer ?
#
loop_
_entity_poly.entity_id
_entity_poly.type
_entity_poly.pdbx_seq_one_letter_code
_entity_poly.pdbx_strand_id
1 'polypeptide(L)' 'MTKQAVNKITFFSTQEYDKQFFNQCNTPFGFELDYFETQLNATTANLVQEG' A
#
# COMPACT_ATOMS: atom_id res chain seq x y z
N MET A 1 3.84 -22.17 13.50
CA MET A 1 2.64 -21.43 13.04
C MET A 1 3.07 -20.64 11.81
N THR A 2 2.58 -21.00 10.62
CA THR A 2 3.02 -20.39 9.36
C THR A 2 2.40 -19.00 9.23
N LYS A 3 3.25 -17.96 9.13
CA LYS A 3 2.84 -16.60 8.76
C LYS A 3 2.20 -16.70 7.37
N GLN A 4 0.89 -16.51 7.27
CA GLN A 4 0.21 -16.48 5.99
C GLN A 4 0.77 -15.28 5.21
N ALA A 5 1.22 -15.51 3.97
CA ALA A 5 1.72 -14.44 3.13
C ALA A 5 0.55 -13.47 2.85
N VAL A 6 0.59 -12.30 3.47
CA VAL A 6 -0.34 -11.21 3.19
C VAL A 6 0.22 -10.48 1.98
N ASN A 7 -0.57 -10.39 0.91
CA ASN A 7 -0.17 -9.63 -0.27
C ASN A 7 -0.19 -8.13 0.08
N LYS A 8 0.93 -7.45 -0.10
CA LYS A 8 1.10 -6.02 0.18
C LYS A 8 0.93 -5.20 -1.10
N ILE A 9 0.19 -4.09 -1.00
CA ILE A 9 -0.04 -3.14 -2.09
C ILE A 9 0.42 -1.75 -1.61
N THR A 10 1.30 -1.12 -2.38
CA THR A 10 1.80 0.22 -2.09
C THR A 10 1.26 1.23 -3.08
N PHE A 11 0.67 2.31 -2.56
CA PHE A 11 0.19 3.46 -3.33
C PHE A 11 1.17 4.63 -3.17
N PHE A 12 1.48 5.31 -4.28
CA PHE A 12 2.23 6.56 -4.29
C PHE A 12 1.30 7.72 -4.65
N SER A 13 1.73 8.96 -4.42
CA SER A 13 0.94 10.18 -4.64
C SER A 13 -0.42 10.17 -3.91
N THR A 14 -0.50 9.51 -2.76
CA THR A 14 -1.77 9.30 -2.05
C THR A 14 -2.20 10.56 -1.30
N GLN A 15 -3.48 10.91 -1.37
CA GLN A 15 -4.11 11.93 -0.53
C GLN A 15 -5.01 11.28 0.54
N GLU A 16 -5.45 12.05 1.54
CA GLU A 16 -6.25 11.53 2.66
C GLU A 16 -7.54 10.81 2.20
N TYR A 17 -8.20 11.31 1.16
CA TYR A 17 -9.42 10.70 0.63
C TYR A 17 -9.14 9.33 -0.03
N ASP A 18 -7.97 9.14 -0.64
CA ASP A 18 -7.57 7.86 -1.22
C ASP A 18 -7.42 6.81 -0.12
N LYS A 19 -6.73 7.15 0.97
CA LYS A 19 -6.55 6.25 2.13
C LYS A 19 -7.89 5.77 2.68
N GLN A 20 -8.84 6.69 2.86
CA GLN A 20 -10.18 6.37 3.36
C GLN A 20 -10.93 5.43 2.40
N PHE A 21 -10.93 5.74 1.11
CA PHE A 21 -11.59 4.93 0.10
C PHE A 21 -10.99 3.52 0.01
N PHE A 22 -9.68 3.40 -0.14
CA PHE A 22 -9.02 2.11 -0.31
C PHE A 22 -9.10 1.25 0.95
N ASN A 23 -9.02 1.83 2.15
CA ASN A 23 -9.22 1.06 3.39
C ASN A 23 -10.64 0.49 3.49
N GLN A 24 -11.67 1.27 3.13
CA GLN A 24 -13.05 0.78 3.11
C GLN A 24 -13.22 -0.36 2.08
N CYS A 25 -12.72 -0.16 0.87
CA CYS A 25 -12.79 -1.15 -0.21
C CYS A 25 -11.98 -2.42 0.08
N ASN A 26 -10.92 -2.35 0.88
CA ASN A 26 -10.05 -3.48 1.20
C ASN A 26 -10.62 -4.42 2.28
N THR A 27 -11.65 -4.00 3.01
CA THR A 27 -12.32 -4.81 4.04
C THR A 27 -12.62 -6.27 3.61
N PRO A 28 -13.21 -6.54 2.42
CA PRO A 28 -13.46 -7.91 1.96
C PRO A 28 -12.21 -8.66 1.46
N PHE A 29 -11.10 -7.97 1.16
CA PHE A 29 -9.92 -8.58 0.52
C PHE A 29 -8.77 -8.84 1.49
N GLY A 30 -8.60 -8.00 2.51
CA GLY A 30 -7.60 -8.19 3.55
C GLY A 30 -6.15 -8.02 3.10
N PHE A 31 -5.89 -7.17 2.09
CA PHE A 31 -4.52 -6.81 1.70
C PHE A 31 -3.85 -5.92 2.75
N GLU A 32 -2.53 -5.94 2.82
CA GLU A 32 -1.77 -4.91 3.55
C GLU A 32 -1.61 -3.70 2.61
N LEU A 33 -2.13 -2.55 3.01
CA LEU A 33 -2.05 -1.33 2.21
C LEU A 33 -1.02 -0.37 2.81
N ASP A 34 -0.13 0.13 1.96
CA ASP A 34 0.90 1.11 2.30
C ASP A 34 0.75 2.35 1.41
N TYR A 35 0.96 3.53 1.96
CA TYR A 35 0.66 4.79 1.29
C TYR A 35 1.80 5.78 1.42
N PHE A 36 2.27 6.28 0.28
CA PHE A 36 3.24 7.36 0.17
C PHE A 36 2.59 8.58 -0.46
N GLU A 37 2.76 9.75 0.18
CA GLU A 37 2.33 11.04 -0.39
C GLU A 37 3.28 11.52 -1.50
N THR A 38 4.49 10.95 -1.56
CA THR A 38 5.48 11.25 -2.59
C THR A 38 5.10 10.63 -3.93
N GLN A 39 5.43 11.31 -5.03
CA GLN A 39 5.20 10.79 -6.37
C GLN A 39 6.14 9.62 -6.68
N LEU A 40 5.63 8.64 -7.44
CA LEU A 40 6.44 7.54 -7.95
C LEU A 40 7.41 8.04 -9.03
N ASN A 41 8.70 7.82 -8.82
CA ASN A 41 9.79 8.08 -9.74
C ASN A 41 10.94 7.09 -9.47
N ALA A 42 12.00 7.15 -10.27
CA ALA A 42 13.13 6.23 -10.13
C ALA A 42 13.78 6.22 -8.73
N THR A 43 13.77 7.35 -8.03
CA THR A 43 14.30 7.47 -6.66
C THR A 43 13.34 6.88 -5.63
N THR A 44 12.05 7.22 -5.72
CA THR A 44 11.02 6.81 -4.74
C THR A 44 10.57 5.37 -4.92
N ALA A 45 10.82 4.75 -6.07
CA ALA A 45 10.59 3.31 -6.28
C ALA A 45 11.33 2.45 -5.25
N ASN A 46 12.51 2.88 -4.81
CA ASN A 46 13.31 2.18 -3.79
C ASN A 46 12.72 2.26 -2.37
N LEU A 47 11.67 3.07 -2.14
CA LEU A 47 10.97 3.11 -0.86
C LEU A 47 10.15 1.85 -0.60
N VAL A 48 9.81 1.10 -1.66
CA VAL A 48 9.19 -0.22 -1.53
C VAL A 48 10.30 -1.22 -1.17
N GLN A 49 10.28 -1.72 0.07
CA GLN A 49 11.12 -2.86 0.45
C GLN A 49 10.52 -4.14 -0.14
N GLU A 50 11.36 -5.03 -0.67
CA GLU A 50 10.95 -6.39 -1.04
C GLU A 50 10.37 -7.09 0.19
N GLY A 51 9.15 -7.63 0.05
CA GLY A 51 8.42 -8.33 1.11
C GLY A 51 8.92 -9.74 1.36
#